data_AF-A0A2E6H3C5-F1
#
_entry.id   AF-A0A2E6H3C5-F1
#
_cell.length_a   1.000
_cell.length_b   1.000
_cell.length_c   1.000
_cell.angle_alpha   90.00
_cell.angle_beta   90.00
_cell.angle_gamma   90.00
#
_symmetry.space_group_name_H-M   'P 1'
#
loop_
_entity.id
_entity.type
_entity.pdbx_description
1 polymer ?
#
loop_
_entity_poly.entity_id
_entity_poly.type
_entity_poly.pdbx_seq_one_letter_code
_entity_poly.pdbx_strand_id
1 'polypeptide(L)'
;MSYNKLMKILILFLFSLSLLGSVPKNLDLYKKVFKSYSKSKVHKTEDRISEFKTNKTILEAFDSSGKRLGFIREVNTSTGCNDGCLPVIFTLFYDSKGQFLRLISKEGLTKKDHEEFGDLDYLKLETIVRKNPPVFKKVGHPSEMVDAITRATLKVYKPHVIERAAYTTLRVSLYNQDTLNFINKTILKTTKN
;
A
#
# COMPACT_ATOMS: atom_id res chain seq x y z
N MET A 1 -59.40 -26.18 -11.61
CA MET A 1 -58.56 -25.05 -11.13
C MET A 1 -57.24 -25.61 -10.61
N SER A 2 -56.17 -25.51 -11.40
CA SER A 2 -54.83 -26.01 -11.04
C SER A 2 -53.89 -24.83 -10.87
N TYR A 3 -53.82 -24.31 -9.64
CA TYR A 3 -52.97 -23.17 -9.25
C TYR A 3 -51.51 -23.56 -8.99
N ASN A 4 -51.09 -24.78 -9.34
CA ASN A 4 -49.80 -25.35 -8.89
C ASN A 4 -48.74 -25.50 -10.00
N LYS A 5 -49.01 -25.04 -11.23
CA LYS A 5 -48.03 -25.15 -12.34
C LYS A 5 -47.41 -23.83 -12.81
N LEU A 6 -48.02 -22.66 -12.53
CA LEU A 6 -47.41 -21.36 -12.89
C LEU A 6 -46.37 -20.85 -11.88
N MET A 7 -46.39 -21.33 -10.63
CA MET A 7 -45.52 -20.82 -9.57
C MET A 7 -44.14 -21.49 -9.47
N LYS A 8 -43.77 -22.31 -10.47
CA LYS A 8 -42.43 -22.94 -10.53
C LYS A 8 -41.51 -22.35 -11.61
N ILE A 9 -42.01 -21.48 -12.48
CA ILE A 9 -41.19 -20.83 -13.52
C ILE A 9 -40.66 -19.46 -13.06
N LEU A 10 -41.24 -18.87 -12.01
CA LEU A 10 -40.82 -17.54 -11.50
C LEU A 10 -39.67 -17.60 -10.48
N ILE A 11 -39.13 -18.78 -10.15
CA ILE A 11 -38.04 -18.94 -9.17
C ILE A 11 -36.68 -19.22 -9.84
N LEU A 12 -36.63 -19.34 -11.18
CA LEU A 12 -35.38 -19.60 -11.90
C LEU A 12 -34.69 -18.36 -12.50
N PHE A 13 -35.14 -17.14 -12.15
CA PHE A 13 -34.60 -15.88 -12.69
C PHE A 13 -34.10 -14.91 -11.60
N LEU A 14 -33.72 -15.42 -10.43
CA LEU A 14 -33.20 -14.61 -9.32
C LEU A 14 -31.79 -15.02 -8.85
N PHE A 15 -31.08 -15.86 -9.63
CA PHE A 15 -29.76 -16.37 -9.24
C PHE A 15 -28.61 -15.92 -10.14
N SER A 16 -28.72 -14.74 -10.77
CA SER A 16 -27.68 -14.24 -11.65
C SER A 16 -27.41 -12.74 -11.52
N LEU A 17 -27.39 -12.17 -10.31
CA LEU A 17 -26.92 -10.78 -10.16
C LEU A 17 -26.36 -10.46 -8.76
N SER A 18 -25.28 -11.13 -8.36
CA SER A 18 -24.46 -10.69 -7.23
C SER A 18 -22.97 -10.81 -7.52
N LEU A 19 -22.57 -10.43 -8.73
CA LEU A 19 -21.18 -10.15 -9.10
C LEU A 19 -21.02 -8.68 -9.54
N LEU A 20 -21.69 -7.77 -8.83
CA LEU A 20 -21.21 -6.38 -8.77
C LEU A 20 -19.98 -6.38 -7.87
N GLY A 21 -18.84 -6.80 -8.44
CA GLY A 21 -17.54 -6.51 -7.85
C GLY A 21 -17.47 -5.00 -7.66
N SER A 22 -17.28 -4.55 -6.41
CA SER A 22 -17.10 -3.14 -6.14
C SER A 22 -15.96 -2.61 -7.00
N VAL A 23 -16.25 -1.60 -7.82
CA VAL A 23 -15.21 -0.89 -8.57
C VAL A 23 -14.24 -0.31 -7.53
N PRO A 24 -12.95 -0.63 -7.58
CA PRO A 24 -12.01 -0.07 -6.62
C PRO A 24 -12.01 1.44 -6.70
N LYS A 25 -12.06 2.12 -5.55
CA LYS A 25 -12.04 3.59 -5.44
C LYS A 25 -10.88 4.24 -6.22
N ASN A 26 -9.78 3.51 -6.43
CA ASN A 26 -8.56 3.97 -7.07
C ASN A 26 -8.23 3.21 -8.38
N LEU A 27 -9.24 2.80 -9.15
CA LEU A 27 -9.08 2.06 -10.41
C LEU A 27 -8.06 2.69 -11.37
N ASP A 28 -8.14 4.00 -11.60
CA ASP A 28 -7.25 4.70 -12.53
C ASP A 28 -5.79 4.62 -12.08
N LEU A 29 -5.56 4.74 -10.77
CA LEU A 29 -4.23 4.60 -10.19
C LEU A 29 -3.66 3.20 -10.43
N TYR A 30 -4.49 2.16 -10.27
CA TYR A 30 -4.06 0.79 -10.48
C TYR A 30 -3.72 0.53 -11.94
N LYS A 31 -4.52 1.06 -12.87
CA LYS A 31 -4.29 0.93 -14.32
C LYS A 31 -3.04 1.67 -14.81
N LYS A 32 -2.54 2.68 -14.07
CA LYS A 32 -1.21 3.28 -14.35
C LYS A 32 -0.05 2.29 -14.20
N VAL A 33 -0.21 1.27 -13.36
CA VAL A 33 0.83 0.25 -13.09
C VAL A 33 0.48 -1.08 -13.78
N PHE A 34 -0.76 -1.53 -13.62
CA PHE A 34 -1.29 -2.76 -14.17
C PHE A 34 -2.34 -2.43 -15.25
N LYS A 35 -1.88 -2.15 -16.48
CA LYS A 35 -2.75 -1.72 -17.59
C LYS A 35 -3.95 -2.66 -17.82
N SER A 36 -3.77 -3.96 -17.64
CA SER A 36 -4.79 -4.99 -17.79
C SER A 36 -5.58 -5.30 -16.51
N TYR A 37 -5.47 -4.47 -15.46
CA TYR A 37 -6.20 -4.66 -14.21
C TYR A 37 -7.71 -4.80 -14.46
N SER A 38 -8.30 -5.88 -13.93
CA SER A 38 -9.72 -6.16 -14.04
C SER A 38 -10.37 -6.38 -12.68
N LYS A 39 -9.75 -7.17 -11.80
CA LYS A 39 -10.31 -7.52 -10.48
C LYS A 39 -9.21 -7.70 -9.43
N SER A 40 -9.63 -7.73 -8.17
CA SER A 40 -8.73 -8.02 -7.05
C SER A 40 -9.34 -8.96 -6.03
N LYS A 41 -8.50 -9.78 -5.41
CA LYS A 41 -8.81 -10.50 -4.17
C LYS A 41 -8.25 -9.72 -2.98
N VAL A 42 -9.06 -9.51 -1.95
CA VAL A 42 -8.65 -8.80 -0.73
C VAL A 42 -8.05 -9.80 0.25
N HIS A 43 -6.86 -9.49 0.75
CA HIS A 43 -6.22 -10.18 1.87
C HIS A 43 -6.21 -9.27 3.09
N LYS A 44 -6.70 -9.77 4.22
CA LYS A 44 -6.65 -9.04 5.50
C LYS A 44 -5.25 -9.16 6.09
N THR A 45 -4.71 -8.05 6.56
CA THR A 45 -3.44 -7.97 7.30
C THR A 45 -3.62 -7.09 8.53
N GLU A 46 -2.71 -7.22 9.48
CA GLU A 46 -2.59 -6.30 10.61
C GLU A 46 -1.88 -5.01 10.16
N ASP A 47 -2.23 -3.88 10.78
CA ASP A 47 -1.46 -2.66 10.63
C ASP A 47 -0.49 -2.52 11.82
N ARG A 48 0.75 -2.93 11.65
CA ARG A 48 1.72 -2.92 12.75
C ARG A 48 2.42 -1.57 12.93
N ILE A 49 2.16 -0.61 12.05
CA ILE A 49 3.00 0.59 11.90
C ILE A 49 2.26 1.86 12.31
N SER A 50 1.02 2.06 11.85
CA SER A 50 0.27 3.26 12.22
C SER A 50 -0.27 3.14 13.65
N GLU A 51 -0.51 4.28 14.29
CA GLU A 51 -1.13 4.34 15.61
C GLU A 51 -2.60 3.92 15.56
N PHE A 52 -3.34 4.41 14.56
CA PHE A 52 -4.79 4.17 14.40
C PHE A 52 -5.13 2.81 13.77
N LYS A 53 -4.12 2.04 13.36
CA LYS A 53 -4.25 0.68 12.84
C LYS A 53 -5.21 0.54 11.66
N THR A 54 -5.28 1.53 10.77
CA THR A 54 -6.30 1.60 9.71
C THR A 54 -5.95 0.82 8.44
N ASN A 55 -4.67 0.53 8.19
CA ASN A 55 -4.21 -0.08 6.96
C ASN A 55 -4.29 -1.61 7.06
N LYS A 56 -5.47 -2.22 6.83
CA LYS A 56 -5.71 -3.65 7.11
C LYS A 56 -5.87 -4.55 5.87
N THR A 57 -5.60 -4.03 4.68
CA THR A 57 -5.83 -4.78 3.43
C THR A 57 -4.65 -4.74 2.47
N ILE A 58 -4.37 -5.88 1.83
CA ILE A 58 -3.50 -5.99 0.65
C ILE A 58 -4.35 -6.59 -0.46
N LEU A 59 -4.32 -5.98 -1.64
CA LEU A 59 -5.04 -6.48 -2.81
C LEU A 59 -4.10 -7.34 -3.65
N GLU A 60 -4.57 -8.51 -4.05
CA GLU A 60 -3.95 -9.33 -5.09
C GLU A 60 -4.69 -9.03 -6.40
N ALA A 61 -3.98 -8.46 -7.37
CA ALA A 61 -4.55 -7.94 -8.60
C ALA A 61 -4.49 -8.97 -9.74
N PHE A 62 -5.56 -9.03 -10.54
CA PHE A 62 -5.70 -9.96 -11.67
C PHE A 62 -6.21 -9.26 -12.92
N ASP A 63 -5.87 -9.80 -14.08
CA ASP A 63 -6.50 -9.44 -15.35
C ASP A 63 -7.82 -10.21 -15.58
N SER A 64 -8.46 -9.94 -16.72
CA SER A 64 -9.74 -10.56 -17.11
C SER A 64 -9.63 -12.07 -17.33
N SER A 65 -8.44 -12.58 -17.68
CA SER A 65 -8.18 -14.03 -17.82
C SER A 65 -7.97 -14.73 -16.47
N GLY A 66 -7.86 -13.97 -15.37
CA GLY A 66 -7.55 -14.50 -14.05
C GLY A 66 -6.06 -14.67 -13.78
N LYS A 67 -5.18 -14.18 -14.66
CA LYS A 67 -3.73 -14.17 -14.42
C LYS A 67 -3.39 -13.10 -13.38
N ARG A 68 -2.58 -13.49 -12.38
CA ARG A 68 -2.07 -12.58 -11.34
C ARG A 68 -1.14 -11.54 -11.96
N LEU A 69 -1.45 -10.26 -11.75
CA LEU A 69 -0.65 -9.12 -12.17
C LEU A 69 0.35 -8.72 -11.09
N GLY A 70 -0.06 -8.80 -9.82
CA GLY A 70 0.77 -8.37 -8.70
C GLY A 70 -0.02 -8.11 -7.44
N PHE A 71 0.53 -7.27 -6.57
CA PHE A 71 -0.09 -6.89 -5.31
C PHE A 71 -0.10 -5.37 -5.15
N ILE A 72 -1.10 -4.87 -4.42
CA ILE A 72 -1.33 -3.46 -4.17
C ILE A 72 -1.58 -3.26 -2.68
N ARG A 73 -0.90 -2.29 -2.08
CA ARG A 73 -1.10 -1.89 -0.70
C ARG A 73 -1.34 -0.39 -0.65
N GLU A 74 -2.57 -0.02 -0.34
CA GLU A 74 -2.93 1.37 -0.05
C GLU A 74 -2.62 1.69 1.41
N VAL A 75 -2.01 2.85 1.62
CA VAL A 75 -1.60 3.31 2.95
C VAL A 75 -2.07 4.75 3.14
N ASN A 76 -2.76 4.97 4.26
CA ASN A 76 -3.02 6.27 4.84
C ASN A 76 -2.61 6.23 6.31
N THR A 77 -1.57 6.99 6.67
CA THR A 77 -1.02 7.03 8.01
C THR A 77 -0.60 8.45 8.37
N SER A 78 -0.55 8.77 9.67
CA SER A 78 0.23 9.93 10.12
C SER A 78 1.72 9.69 9.85
N THR A 79 2.48 10.78 9.82
CA THR A 79 3.95 10.71 9.82
C THR A 79 4.50 10.15 11.16
N GLY A 80 3.72 10.09 12.24
CA GLY A 80 4.21 9.89 13.62
C GLY A 80 4.71 11.17 14.28
N CYS A 81 4.24 12.31 13.80
CA CYS A 81 4.55 13.64 14.28
C CYS A 81 3.31 14.21 14.98
N ASN A 82 3.48 14.79 16.16
CA ASN A 82 2.39 15.40 16.92
C ASN A 82 2.15 16.89 16.55
N ASP A 83 2.94 17.43 15.62
CA ASP A 83 3.03 18.86 15.32
C ASP A 83 2.50 19.18 13.91
N GLY A 84 1.17 19.12 13.70
CA GLY A 84 0.53 19.63 12.47
C GLY A 84 1.02 19.03 11.15
N CYS A 85 1.63 17.84 11.19
CA CYS A 85 2.17 17.19 10.02
C CYS A 85 1.06 16.64 9.12
N LEU A 86 1.20 16.81 7.79
CA LEU A 86 0.29 16.21 6.82
C LEU A 86 0.37 14.67 6.84
N PRO A 87 -0.72 13.97 6.50
CA PRO A 87 -0.72 12.51 6.42
C PRO A 87 0.20 12.02 5.29
N VAL A 88 0.74 10.82 5.47
CA VAL A 88 1.54 10.10 4.47
C VAL A 88 0.60 9.14 3.74
N ILE A 89 0.14 9.57 2.56
CA ILE A 89 -0.82 8.83 1.74
C ILE A 89 -0.14 8.33 0.48
N PHE A 90 -0.09 7.02 0.29
CA PHE A 90 0.59 6.39 -0.84
C PHE A 90 0.07 4.99 -1.13
N THR A 91 0.39 4.49 -2.32
CA THR A 91 0.11 3.13 -2.75
C THR A 91 1.40 2.45 -3.16
N LEU A 92 1.69 1.30 -2.56
CA LEU A 92 2.80 0.42 -2.92
C LEU A 92 2.32 -0.64 -3.91
N PHE A 93 3.10 -0.84 -4.97
CA PHE A 93 2.84 -1.85 -5.99
C PHE A 93 3.94 -2.89 -6.00
N TYR A 94 3.55 -4.14 -6.21
CA TYR A 94 4.43 -5.30 -6.25
C TYR A 94 4.13 -6.16 -7.46
N ASP A 95 5.13 -6.80 -8.04
CA ASP A 95 4.93 -7.72 -9.15
C ASP A 95 4.25 -9.03 -8.71
N SER A 96 3.97 -9.92 -9.66
CA SER A 96 3.36 -11.23 -9.40
C SER A 96 4.24 -12.17 -8.55
N LYS A 97 5.53 -11.86 -8.39
CA LYS A 97 6.52 -12.56 -7.55
C LYS A 97 6.69 -11.89 -6.18
N GLY A 98 5.91 -10.85 -5.86
CA GLY A 98 5.98 -10.13 -4.60
C GLY A 98 7.19 -9.21 -4.47
N GLN A 99 7.81 -8.78 -5.56
CA GLN A 99 8.90 -7.80 -5.55
C GLN A 99 8.35 -6.38 -5.68
N PHE A 100 8.92 -5.43 -4.93
CA PHE A 100 8.49 -4.03 -5.00
C PHE A 100 8.75 -3.43 -6.39
N LEU A 101 7.68 -2.93 -7.02
CA LEU A 101 7.73 -2.28 -8.32
C LEU A 101 7.94 -0.79 -8.18
N ARG A 102 7.00 -0.11 -7.50
CA ARG A 102 6.97 1.34 -7.42
C ARG A 102 6.04 1.85 -6.33
N LEU A 103 6.18 3.12 -5.99
CA LEU A 103 5.28 3.87 -5.13
C LEU A 103 4.57 4.94 -5.95
N ILE A 104 3.29 5.19 -5.66
CA ILE A 104 2.58 6.36 -6.18
C ILE A 104 1.81 7.02 -5.03
N SER A 105 1.91 8.34 -4.91
CA SER A 105 1.05 9.16 -4.07
C SER A 105 0.17 10.03 -4.95
N LYS A 106 -1.15 10.01 -4.73
CA LYS A 106 -2.11 10.83 -5.49
C LYS A 106 -2.07 12.29 -5.01
N GLU A 107 -1.92 12.49 -3.71
CA GLU A 107 -1.94 13.80 -3.06
C GLU A 107 -0.54 14.43 -2.97
N GLY A 108 0.50 13.65 -3.28
CA GLY A 108 1.89 14.05 -3.10
C GLY A 108 2.40 13.71 -1.70
N LEU A 109 3.66 13.30 -1.62
CA LEU A 109 4.38 13.19 -0.35
C LEU A 109 5.06 14.53 -0.03
N THR A 110 5.21 14.84 1.26
CA THR A 110 5.86 16.08 1.70
C THR A 110 7.07 15.81 2.58
N LYS A 111 8.00 16.76 2.55
CA LYS A 111 9.16 16.94 3.43
C LYS A 111 8.76 17.82 4.63
N LYS A 112 9.75 18.16 5.46
CA LYS A 112 9.66 19.16 6.52
C LYS A 112 9.12 20.48 5.95
N ASP A 113 8.27 21.15 6.74
CA ASP A 113 7.59 22.40 6.38
C ASP A 113 6.63 22.23 5.19
N HIS A 114 6.07 21.03 5.04
CA HIS A 114 5.09 20.65 4.01
C HIS A 114 5.56 20.84 2.56
N GLU A 115 6.86 20.95 2.34
CA GLU A 115 7.45 21.05 1.00
C GLU A 115 7.19 19.77 0.20
N GLU A 116 6.61 19.89 -0.99
CA GLU A 116 6.28 18.75 -1.85
C GLU A 116 7.52 17.96 -2.32
N PHE A 117 7.36 16.65 -2.49
CA PHE A 117 8.33 15.79 -3.14
C PHE A 117 8.42 16.11 -4.63
N GLY A 118 9.63 16.34 -5.12
CA GLY A 118 9.90 16.34 -6.56
C GLY A 118 10.13 14.94 -7.12
N ASP A 119 10.22 14.83 -8.45
CA ASP A 119 10.46 13.54 -9.13
C ASP A 119 11.74 12.83 -8.65
N LEU A 120 12.80 13.60 -8.41
CA LEU A 120 14.07 13.07 -7.87
C LEU A 120 13.90 12.52 -6.45
N ASP A 121 13.02 13.10 -5.63
CA ASP A 121 12.73 12.61 -4.29
C ASP A 121 12.03 11.25 -4.36
N TYR A 122 11.05 11.09 -5.26
CA TYR A 122 10.41 9.80 -5.50
C TYR A 122 11.38 8.74 -6.00
N LEU A 123 12.23 9.05 -6.99
CA LEU A 123 13.23 8.11 -7.50
C LEU A 123 14.22 7.65 -6.42
N LYS A 124 14.69 8.59 -5.60
CA LYS A 124 15.55 8.28 -4.45
C LYS A 124 14.80 7.46 -3.41
N LEU A 125 13.53 7.78 -3.12
CA LEU A 125 12.72 7.09 -2.12
C LEU A 125 12.51 5.64 -2.53
N GLU A 126 12.12 5.38 -3.78
CA GLU A 126 11.98 4.02 -4.28
C GLU A 126 13.30 3.23 -4.22
N THR A 127 14.43 3.89 -4.48
CA THR A 127 15.76 3.29 -4.34
C THR A 127 16.05 2.90 -2.88
N ILE A 128 15.76 3.79 -1.93
CA ILE A 128 15.89 3.52 -0.49
C ILE A 128 14.99 2.35 -0.08
N VAL A 129 13.73 2.37 -0.51
CA VAL A 129 12.72 1.35 -0.18
C VAL A 129 13.11 -0.02 -0.70
N ARG A 130 13.72 -0.11 -1.90
CA ARG A 130 14.29 -1.35 -2.45
C ARG A 130 15.52 -1.83 -1.66
N LYS A 131 16.42 -0.91 -1.28
CA LYS A 131 17.64 -1.23 -0.53
C LYS A 131 17.36 -1.70 0.90
N ASN A 132 16.25 -1.24 1.50
CA ASN A 132 15.86 -1.54 2.88
C ASN A 132 17.02 -1.35 3.88
N PRO A 133 17.46 -0.09 4.12
CA PRO A 133 18.58 0.19 5.01
C PRO A 133 18.41 -0.48 6.39
N PRO A 134 19.38 -1.29 6.85
CA PRO A 134 19.29 -1.97 8.14
C PRO A 134 19.11 -1.02 9.33
N VAL A 135 19.52 0.25 9.18
CA VAL A 135 19.38 1.28 10.21
C VAL A 135 17.92 1.49 10.63
N PHE A 136 16.95 1.27 9.72
CA PHE A 136 15.53 1.43 10.03
C PHE A 136 15.00 0.40 11.02
N LYS A 137 15.62 -0.78 11.13
CA LYS A 137 15.23 -1.81 12.10
C LYS A 137 15.48 -1.38 13.55
N LYS A 138 16.33 -0.37 13.75
CA LYS A 138 16.71 0.14 15.06
C LYS A 138 15.90 1.37 15.49
N VAL A 139 15.07 1.91 14.60
CA VAL A 139 14.28 3.11 14.87
C VAL A 139 12.96 2.68 15.51
N GLY A 140 12.76 3.04 16.78
CA GLY A 140 11.49 2.80 17.48
C GLY A 140 10.43 3.83 17.09
N HIS A 141 10.82 5.09 17.10
CA HIS A 141 9.97 6.23 16.75
C HIS A 141 10.64 7.14 15.72
N PRO A 142 9.90 7.73 14.74
CA PRO A 142 10.48 8.62 13.74
C PRO A 142 11.33 9.77 14.33
N SER A 143 10.96 10.28 15.51
CA SER A 143 11.69 11.35 16.20
C SER A 143 13.12 11.01 16.58
N GLU A 144 13.47 9.73 16.66
CA GLU A 144 14.86 9.29 16.89
C GLU A 144 15.77 9.61 15.69
N MET A 145 15.20 9.94 14.53
CA MET A 145 15.95 10.22 13.30
C MET A 145 16.31 11.69 13.11
N VAL A 146 15.82 12.57 13.98
CA VAL A 146 16.01 14.01 13.88
C VAL A 146 16.52 14.59 15.19
N ASP A 147 17.24 15.69 15.09
CA ASP A 147 17.62 16.50 16.24
C ASP A 147 16.36 17.11 16.90
N ALA A 148 16.26 17.04 18.22
CA ALA A 148 15.05 17.42 18.96
C ALA A 148 14.72 18.91 18.84
N ILE A 149 15.74 19.76 18.67
CA ILE A 149 15.60 21.22 18.65
C ILE A 149 15.42 21.72 17.22
N THR A 150 16.38 21.42 16.34
CA THR A 150 16.42 21.90 14.96
C THR A 150 15.53 21.11 14.00
N ARG A 151 15.12 19.90 14.42
CA ARG A 151 14.41 18.90 13.59
C ARG A 151 15.20 18.50 12.34
N ALA A 152 16.52 18.73 12.32
CA ALA A 152 17.39 18.30 11.24
C ALA A 152 17.63 16.78 11.31
N THR A 153 17.68 16.11 10.16
CA THR A 153 18.01 14.67 10.11
C THR A 153 19.40 14.42 10.70
N LEU A 154 19.50 13.48 11.65
CA LEU A 154 20.78 13.12 12.25
C LEU A 154 21.72 12.49 11.22
N LYS A 155 23.04 12.74 11.38
CA LYS A 155 24.09 12.35 10.42
C LYS A 155 24.03 10.88 10.01
N VAL A 156 23.72 9.98 10.95
CA VAL A 156 23.63 8.53 10.72
C VAL A 156 22.51 8.14 9.77
N TYR A 157 21.41 8.92 9.69
CA TYR A 157 20.27 8.61 8.83
C TYR A 157 20.32 9.32 7.49
N LYS A 158 21.08 10.43 7.35
CA LYS A 158 21.16 11.21 6.10
C LYS A 158 21.38 10.38 4.83
N PRO A 159 22.27 9.35 4.79
CA PRO A 159 22.47 8.54 3.58
C PRO A 159 21.30 7.59 3.25
N HIS A 160 20.36 7.45 4.17
CA HIS A 160 19.31 6.44 4.13
C HIS A 160 17.91 7.05 3.99
N VAL A 161 17.79 8.37 3.96
CA VAL A 161 16.50 9.05 3.86
C VAL A 161 16.52 10.09 2.76
N ILE A 162 15.33 10.50 2.32
CA ILE A 162 15.18 11.76 1.62
C ILE A 162 15.50 12.88 2.60
N GLU A 163 16.38 13.79 2.19
CA GLU A 163 16.73 14.96 2.97
C GLU A 163 15.46 15.71 3.38
N ARG A 164 15.39 16.12 4.66
CA ARG A 164 14.21 16.74 5.27
C ARG A 164 12.92 15.89 5.26
N ALA A 165 12.98 14.60 4.91
CA ALA A 165 11.83 13.69 4.91
C ALA A 165 12.13 12.35 5.61
N ALA A 166 12.85 12.39 6.73
CA ALA A 166 13.18 11.20 7.52
C ALA A 166 11.93 10.39 7.91
N TYR A 167 10.88 11.06 8.39
CA TYR A 167 9.66 10.40 8.87
C TYR A 167 8.90 9.73 7.73
N THR A 168 8.64 10.48 6.64
CA THR A 168 8.00 9.97 5.43
C THR A 168 8.77 8.77 4.86
N THR A 169 10.10 8.88 4.76
CA THR A 169 10.95 7.78 4.25
C THR A 169 10.84 6.53 5.13
N LEU A 170 10.88 6.69 6.46
CA LEU A 170 10.73 5.58 7.39
C LEU A 170 9.36 4.92 7.24
N ARG A 171 8.27 5.70 7.23
CA ARG A 171 6.90 5.16 7.10
C ARG A 171 6.73 4.31 5.85
N VAL A 172 7.14 4.84 4.70
CA VAL A 172 7.08 4.10 3.43
C VAL A 172 7.91 2.81 3.50
N SER A 173 9.13 2.88 4.05
CA SER A 173 10.02 1.73 4.15
C SER A 173 9.45 0.64 5.07
N LEU A 174 8.90 1.01 6.23
CA LEU A 174 8.27 0.08 7.16
C LEU A 174 7.07 -0.62 6.51
N TYR A 175 6.19 0.13 5.85
CA TYR A 175 5.04 -0.47 5.15
C TYR A 175 5.46 -1.37 4.01
N ASN A 176 6.54 -1.04 3.29
CA ASN A 176 7.08 -1.91 2.27
C ASN A 176 7.55 -3.25 2.87
N GLN A 177 8.31 -3.22 3.96
CA GLN A 177 8.81 -4.44 4.59
C GLN A 177 7.70 -5.30 5.18
N ASP A 178 6.73 -4.69 5.85
CA ASP A 178 5.55 -5.39 6.37
C ASP A 178 4.77 -6.09 5.25
N THR A 179 4.55 -5.38 4.14
CA THR A 179 3.82 -5.91 2.98
C THR A 179 4.59 -7.04 2.29
N LEU A 180 5.89 -6.89 2.06
CA LEU A 180 6.74 -7.95 1.51
C LEU A 180 6.72 -9.21 2.38
N ASN A 181 6.78 -9.04 3.70
CA ASN A 181 6.70 -10.15 4.64
C ASN A 181 5.35 -10.86 4.53
N PHE A 182 4.25 -10.12 4.49
CA PHE A 182 2.91 -10.68 4.33
C PHE A 182 2.75 -11.44 3.01
N ILE A 183 3.11 -10.82 1.88
CA ILE A 183 2.97 -11.43 0.56
C ILE A 183 3.76 -12.75 0.50
N ASN A 184 5.02 -12.73 0.91
CA ASN A 184 5.91 -13.88 0.79
C ASN A 184 5.52 -15.03 1.72
N LYS A 185 5.12 -14.73 2.96
CA LYS A 185 4.82 -15.75 3.97
C LYS A 185 3.39 -16.28 3.89
N THR A 186 2.44 -15.44 3.47
CA THR A 186 1.01 -15.76 3.51
C THR A 186 0.45 -16.06 2.13
N ILE A 187 0.65 -15.19 1.13
CA ILE A 187 -0.02 -15.33 -0.16
C ILE A 187 0.74 -16.28 -1.08
N LEU A 188 2.03 -16.03 -1.28
CA LEU A 188 2.85 -16.79 -2.23
C LEU A 188 3.23 -18.18 -1.70
N LYS A 189 3.40 -18.35 -0.38
CA LYS A 189 3.70 -19.65 0.23
C LYS A 189 2.52 -20.63 0.08
N THR A 190 1.29 -20.16 0.27
CA THR A 190 0.08 -21.00 0.14
C THR A 190 -0.21 -21.44 -1.29
N THR A 191 0.39 -20.80 -2.31
CA THR A 191 0.20 -21.20 -3.72
C THR A 191 1.14 -22.35 -4.14
N LYS A 192 2.10 -22.75 -3.30
CA LYS A 192 3.09 -23.79 -3.59
C LYS A 192 2.79 -25.17 -2.98
N ASN A 193 1.68 -25.28 -2.24
CA ASN A 193 1.17 -26.54 -1.68
C ASN A 193 -0.12 -26.91 -2.40
#